data_AF-A0A9X9A0B6-F1
#
_entry.id   AF-A0A9X9A0B6-F1
#
_cell.length_a   1.000
_cell.length_b   1.000
_cell.length_c   1.000
_cell.angle_alpha   90.00
_cell.angle_beta   90.00
_cell.angle_gamma   90.00
#
_symmetry.space_group_name_H-M   'P 1'
#
loop_
_entity.id
_entity.type
_entity.pdbx_description
1 polymer ?
#
loop_
_entity_poly.entity_id
_entity_poly.type
_entity_poly.pdbx_seq_one_letter_code
_entity_poly.pdbx_strand_id
1 'polypeptide(L)'
;EKNLFVSAREFAQWGNLHLNQGGIDGKQIVPKEVIKIATSLQSPTYINKELPQNGLFWFIQNEPAQLSELGERVPKGSYQI
;
A
#
# COMPACT_ATOMS: atom_id res chain seq x y z
N GLU A 1 -13.60 -13.68 -5.70
CA GLU A 1 -13.37 -13.60 -7.16
C GLU A 1 -12.54 -12.35 -7.43
N LYS A 2 -11.52 -12.40 -8.29
CA LYS A 2 -10.71 -11.22 -8.64
C LYS A 2 -11.37 -10.53 -9.84
N ASN A 3 -11.66 -9.24 -9.73
CA ASN A 3 -12.37 -8.47 -10.75
C ASN A 3 -11.56 -7.29 -11.32
N LEU A 4 -10.29 -7.13 -10.91
CA LEU A 4 -9.38 -6.13 -11.46
C LEU A 4 -8.48 -6.77 -12.53
N PHE A 5 -8.67 -6.37 -13.78
CA PHE A 5 -7.85 -6.80 -14.92
C PHE A 5 -7.24 -5.57 -15.58
N VAL A 6 -5.92 -5.48 -15.58
CA VAL A 6 -5.15 -4.38 -16.15
C VAL A 6 -3.87 -4.91 -16.77
N SER A 7 -3.30 -4.17 -17.71
CA SER A 7 -1.95 -4.45 -18.22
C SER A 7 -0.88 -4.07 -17.17
N ALA A 8 0.31 -4.66 -17.31
CA ALA A 8 1.45 -4.30 -16.47
C ALA A 8 1.81 -2.80 -16.56
N ARG A 9 1.58 -2.17 -17.73
CA ARG A 9 1.82 -0.74 -17.94
C ARG A 9 0.86 0.12 -17.12
N GLU A 10 -0.43 -0.20 -17.15
CA GLU A 10 -1.45 0.51 -16.36
C GLU A 10 -1.21 0.31 -14.86
N PHE A 11 -0.81 -0.90 -14.46
CA PHE A 11 -0.47 -1.16 -13.06
C PHE A 11 0.79 -0.40 -12.60
N ALA A 12 1.80 -0.24 -13.46
CA ALA A 12 2.94 0.61 -13.16
C ALA A 12 2.55 2.09 -13.01
N GLN A 13 1.59 2.57 -13.80
CA GLN A 13 1.04 3.93 -13.62
C GLN A 13 0.30 4.08 -12.28
N TRP A 14 -0.40 3.04 -11.82
CA TRP A 14 -1.01 3.02 -10.49
C TRP A 14 0.02 3.13 -9.37
N GLY A 15 1.13 2.39 -9.46
CA GLY A 15 2.26 2.53 -8.54
C GLY A 15 2.87 3.94 -8.59
N ASN A 16 3.06 4.49 -9.79
CA ASN A 16 3.59 5.84 -9.98
C ASN A 16 2.67 6.92 -9.38
N LEU A 17 1.34 6.76 -9.47
CA LEU A 17 0.38 7.65 -8.82
C LEU A 17 0.60 7.70 -7.30
N HIS A 18 0.83 6.54 -6.66
CA HIS A 18 1.06 6.47 -5.21
C HIS A 18 2.41 7.08 -4.82
N LEU A 19 3.47 6.78 -5.58
CA LEU A 19 4.79 7.38 -5.40
C LEU A 19 4.73 8.92 -5.48
N ASN A 20 3.94 9.45 -6.42
CA ASN A 20 3.74 10.88 -6.61
C ASN A 20 2.60 11.47 -5.76
N GLN A 21 2.15 10.77 -4.71
CA GLN A 21 1.14 11.26 -3.77
C GLN A 21 -0.15 11.74 -4.47
N GLY A 22 -0.58 11.00 -5.49
CA GLY A 22 -1.80 11.27 -6.24
C GLY A 22 -1.62 12.24 -7.41
N GLY A 23 -0.38 12.65 -7.70
CA GLY A 23 -0.04 13.54 -8.82
C GLY A 23 0.30 12.79 -10.10
N ILE A 24 -0.19 13.30 -11.24
CA ILE A 24 0.18 12.86 -12.59
C ILE A 24 0.40 14.12 -13.45
N ASP A 25 1.52 14.19 -14.17
CA ASP A 25 1.84 15.26 -15.13
C ASP A 25 1.61 16.69 -14.58
N GLY A 26 2.03 16.93 -13.33
CA GLY A 26 1.89 18.22 -12.64
C GLY A 26 0.47 18.55 -12.15
N LYS A 27 -0.49 17.65 -12.32
CA LYS A 27 -1.88 17.78 -11.83
C LYS A 27 -2.13 16.85 -10.65
N GLN A 28 -2.84 17.35 -9.64
CA GLN A 28 -3.31 16.54 -8.51
C GLN A 28 -4.58 15.80 -8.91
N ILE A 29 -4.50 14.49 -9.10
CA ILE A 29 -5.64 13.65 -9.51
C ILE A 29 -6.38 13.11 -8.27
N VAL A 30 -5.62 12.67 -7.26
CA VAL A 30 -6.13 12.18 -5.97
C VAL A 30 -5.55 13.06 -4.87
N PRO A 31 -6.31 13.57 -3.88
CA PRO A 31 -5.73 14.36 -2.79
C PRO A 31 -4.60 13.62 -2.07
N LYS A 32 -3.52 14.34 -1.72
CA LYS A 32 -2.34 13.75 -1.07
C LYS A 32 -2.72 13.01 0.20
N GLU A 33 -3.66 13.58 0.95
CA GLU A 33 -4.17 13.05 2.21
C GLU A 33 -4.85 11.70 2.01
N VAL A 34 -5.53 11.47 0.89
CA VAL A 34 -6.16 10.18 0.58
C VAL A 34 -5.08 9.11 0.37
N ILE A 35 -4.03 9.41 -0.38
CA ILE A 35 -2.91 8.47 -0.58
C ILE A 35 -2.22 8.16 0.75
N LYS A 36 -1.98 9.18 1.58
CA LYS A 36 -1.36 9.01 2.90
C LYS A 36 -2.23 8.17 3.84
N ILE A 37 -3.53 8.42 3.89
CA ILE A 37 -4.45 7.64 4.73
C ILE A 37 -4.48 6.19 4.24
N ALA A 38 -4.61 5.96 2.93
CA ALA A 38 -4.70 4.62 2.37
C ALA A 38 -3.43 3.77 2.59
N THR A 39 -2.25 4.40 2.57
CA THR A 39 -0.95 3.73 2.69
C THR A 39 -0.31 3.83 4.08
N SER A 40 -1.03 4.37 5.06
CA SER A 40 -0.58 4.39 6.47
C SER A 40 -1.15 3.20 7.24
N LEU A 41 -0.57 2.92 8.41
CA LEU A 41 -1.07 1.87 9.30
C LEU A 41 -2.48 2.21 9.80
N GLN A 42 -3.46 1.41 9.41
CA GLN A 42 -4.87 1.53 9.82
C GLN A 42 -5.33 0.34 10.67
N SER A 43 -4.69 -0.82 10.53
CA SER A 43 -5.00 -1.98 11.37
C SER A 43 -4.74 -1.68 12.86
N PRO A 44 -5.62 -2.16 13.77
CA PRO A 44 -5.40 -2.02 15.20
C PRO A 44 -4.17 -2.82 15.65
N THR A 45 -3.75 -2.60 16.89
CA THR A 45 -2.70 -3.44 17.47
C THR A 45 -3.25 -4.83 17.77
N TYR A 46 -2.75 -5.83 17.06
CA TYR A 46 -3.09 -7.23 17.31
C TYR A 46 -2.28 -7.81 18.47
N ILE A 47 -2.90 -8.78 19.17
CA ILE A 47 -2.22 -9.65 20.14
C ILE A 47 -1.24 -10.57 19.39
N ASN A 48 -1.71 -11.20 18.30
CA ASN A 48 -0.86 -12.00 17.43
C ASN A 48 -0.05 -11.09 16.49
N LYS A 49 1.27 -11.06 16.65
CA LYS A 49 2.19 -10.23 15.85
C LYS A 49 2.52 -10.83 14.49
N GLU A 50 2.17 -12.09 14.25
CA GLU A 50 2.40 -12.74 12.97
C GLU A 50 1.38 -12.34 11.90
N LEU A 51 0.28 -11.69 12.31
CA LEU A 51 -0.76 -11.24 11.38
C LEU A 51 -0.30 -10.01 10.59
N PRO A 52 -0.64 -9.93 9.29
CA PRO A 52 -0.30 -8.77 8.48
C PRO A 52 -0.97 -7.50 9.02
N GLN A 53 -0.21 -6.41 8.93
CA GLN A 53 -0.69 -5.06 9.23
C GLN A 53 -1.08 -4.37 7.94
N ASN A 54 -2.15 -3.57 7.98
CA ASN A 54 -2.78 -3.04 6.78
C ASN A 54 -3.04 -1.54 6.86
N GLY A 55 -3.02 -0.91 5.69
CA GLY A 55 -3.69 0.35 5.42
C GLY A 55 -5.09 0.07 4.87
N LEU A 56 -5.59 0.95 4.02
CA LEU A 56 -6.87 0.74 3.34
C LEU A 56 -6.61 0.00 2.01
N PHE A 57 -6.82 -1.32 2.00
CA PHE A 57 -6.53 -2.23 0.87
C PHE A 57 -5.04 -2.45 0.55
N TRP A 58 -4.13 -2.08 1.46
CA TRP A 58 -2.69 -2.28 1.31
C TRP A 58 -2.12 -3.05 2.48
N PHE A 59 -1.26 -4.04 2.24
CA PHE A 59 -0.34 -4.57 3.24
C PHE A 59 0.73 -3.51 3.55
N ILE A 60 1.06 -3.30 4.82
CA ILE A 60 2.05 -2.31 5.26
C ILE A 60 3.19 -3.00 5.99
N GLN A 61 4.43 -2.68 5.62
CA GLN A 61 5.58 -3.05 6.42
C GLN A 61 5.69 -2.11 7.61
N ASN A 62 5.26 -2.55 8.78
CA ASN A 62 5.45 -1.80 10.02
C ASN A 62 6.33 -2.57 11.00
N GLU A 63 5.92 -3.77 11.39
CA GLU A 63 6.75 -4.75 12.09
C GLU A 63 6.80 -6.04 11.26
N PRO A 64 7.88 -6.85 11.35
CA PRO A 64 7.94 -8.16 10.71
C PRO A 64 6.76 -9.04 11.15
N ALA A 65 6.06 -9.64 10.19
CA ALA A 65 4.94 -10.54 10.40
C ALA A 65 5.03 -11.71 9.42
N GLN A 66 5.19 -12.95 9.91
CA GLN A 66 5.45 -14.10 9.02
C GLN A 66 4.29 -14.43 8.08
N LEU A 67 3.07 -14.04 8.43
CA LEU A 67 1.88 -14.27 7.60
C LEU A 67 1.60 -13.10 6.65
N SER A 68 2.50 -12.13 6.56
CA SER A 68 2.44 -11.06 5.56
C SER A 68 3.00 -11.54 4.23
N GLU A 69 2.32 -11.18 3.13
CA GLU A 69 2.88 -11.37 1.78
C GLU A 69 4.07 -10.43 1.52
N LEU A 70 4.14 -9.32 2.25
CA LEU A 70 5.21 -8.34 2.15
C LEU A 70 6.44 -8.82 2.95
N GLY A 71 7.56 -9.01 2.28
CA GLY A 71 8.76 -9.59 2.90
C GLY A 71 9.41 -8.69 3.96
N GLU A 72 9.87 -9.28 5.06
CA GLU A 72 10.39 -8.55 6.23
C GLU A 72 11.61 -7.64 5.97
N ARG A 73 12.31 -7.86 4.86
CA ARG A 73 13.53 -7.12 4.47
C ARG A 73 13.24 -5.80 3.76
N VAL A 74 12.00 -5.54 3.37
CA VAL A 74 11.66 -4.24 2.78
C VAL A 74 11.65 -3.15 3.86
N PRO A 75 11.94 -1.88 3.53
CA PRO A 75 11.93 -0.80 4.51
C PRO A 75 10.59 -0.63 5.22
N LYS A 76 10.61 -0.22 6.48
CA LYS A 76 9.42 0.23 7.22
C LYS A 76 8.71 1.36 6.46
N GLY A 77 7.38 1.25 6.33
CA GLY A 77 6.54 2.14 5.53
C GLY A 77 6.35 1.69 4.07
N SER A 78 7.02 0.62 3.63
CA SER A 78 6.72 -0.02 2.33
C SER A 78 5.32 -0.63 2.34
N TYR A 79 4.68 -0.75 1.17
CA TYR A 79 3.34 -1.31 1.05
C TYR A 79 3.09 -2.08 -0.25
N GLN A 80 2.15 -3.03 -0.22
CA GLN A 80 1.78 -3.91 -1.35
C GLN A 80 0.26 -4.05 -1.47
N ILE A 81 -0.24 -4.13 -2.72
CA ILE A 81 -1.64 -4.39 -3.09
C ILE A 81 -1.76 -5.76 -3.76
#